data_AF-A0A2D5VPG5-F1
#
_entry.id   AF-A0A2D5VPG5-F1
#
_cell.length_a   1.000
_cell.length_b   1.000
_cell.length_c   1.000
_cell.angle_alpha   90.00
_cell.angle_beta   90.00
_cell.angle_gamma   90.00
#
_symmetry.space_group_name_H-M   'P 1'
#
loop_
_entity.id
_entity.type
_entity.pdbx_description
1 polymer ?
#
loop_
_entity_poly.entity_id
_entity_poly.type
_entity_poly.pdbx_seq_one_letter_code
_entity_poly.pdbx_strand_id
1 'polypeptide(L)'
;MGMIKITFQQILNHDPCVEGWAKLLLNKGIIDQLTHDDWVDDDCIDMEGVILPAEPFPLADILDTNNLDGTLWCVRCLPKYDSLWRKYAVWCACQVEHLMGDDRSKRALIVAWDYAKGKATVEKLQEARAAAAAATWAARAAAERATAGGAPYAPYAAYTAAGG
;
A
#
# COMPACT_ATOMS: atom_id res chain seq x y z
N MET A 1 1.44 -22.85 3.81
CA MET A 1 0.36 -21.88 3.56
C MET A 1 -0.26 -22.27 2.23
N GLY A 2 -1.59 -22.45 2.15
CA GLY A 2 -2.24 -22.68 0.86
C GLY A 2 -2.16 -21.45 -0.03
N MET A 3 -2.29 -21.63 -1.34
CA MET A 3 -2.37 -20.54 -2.31
C MET A 3 -3.53 -19.61 -1.98
N ILE A 4 -3.26 -18.30 -1.90
CA ILE A 4 -4.30 -17.29 -1.67
C ILE A 4 -5.14 -17.18 -2.94
N LYS A 5 -6.45 -17.35 -2.79
CA LYS A 5 -7.42 -17.28 -3.89
C LYS A 5 -8.41 -16.13 -3.72
N ILE A 6 -8.96 -15.68 -4.83
CA ILE A 6 -9.95 -14.60 -4.97
C ILE A 6 -11.00 -14.97 -6.03
N THR A 7 -12.19 -14.38 -5.97
CA THR A 7 -13.22 -14.51 -7.03
C THR A 7 -13.44 -13.19 -7.75
N PHE A 8 -13.98 -13.26 -8.97
CA PHE A 8 -14.42 -12.08 -9.71
C PHE A 8 -15.44 -11.26 -8.92
N GLN A 9 -16.41 -11.91 -8.26
CA GLN A 9 -17.41 -11.23 -7.45
C GLN A 9 -16.78 -10.48 -6.26
N GLN A 10 -15.74 -11.03 -5.64
CA GLN A 10 -15.02 -10.31 -4.58
C GLN A 10 -14.35 -9.04 -5.09
N ILE A 11 -13.81 -9.06 -6.31
CA ILE A 11 -13.20 -7.87 -6.92
C ILE A 11 -14.29 -6.86 -7.29
N LEU A 12 -15.36 -7.31 -7.95
CA LEU A 12 -16.47 -6.47 -8.39
C LEU A 12 -17.17 -5.76 -7.22
N ASN A 13 -17.33 -6.42 -6.08
CA ASN A 13 -17.92 -5.84 -4.86
C ASN A 13 -17.08 -4.71 -4.23
N HIS A 14 -15.87 -4.47 -4.74
CA HIS A 14 -14.96 -3.43 -4.27
C HIS A 14 -14.78 -2.31 -5.30
N ASP A 15 -15.67 -2.21 -6.29
CA ASP A 15 -15.73 -1.14 -7.29
C ASP A 15 -14.37 -0.95 -8.01
N PRO A 16 -13.91 -1.96 -8.77
CA PRO A 16 -12.65 -1.86 -9.50
C PRO A 16 -12.76 -0.78 -10.58
N CYS A 17 -11.63 -0.14 -10.92
CA CYS A 17 -11.62 0.75 -12.08
C CYS A 17 -11.88 -0.03 -13.38
N VAL A 18 -12.44 0.67 -14.38
CA VAL A 18 -12.86 0.08 -15.65
C VAL A 18 -11.71 -0.61 -16.36
N GLU A 19 -10.58 0.09 -16.53
CA GLU A 19 -9.38 -0.46 -17.17
C GLU A 19 -8.86 -1.73 -16.47
N GLY A 20 -8.72 -1.69 -15.14
CA GLY A 20 -8.23 -2.83 -14.38
C GLY A 20 -9.19 -4.03 -14.43
N TRP A 21 -10.49 -3.76 -14.43
CA TRP A 21 -11.52 -4.79 -14.52
C TRP A 21 -11.58 -5.43 -15.91
N ALA A 22 -11.69 -4.60 -16.96
CA ALA A 22 -11.73 -5.04 -18.34
C ALA A 22 -10.47 -5.86 -18.68
N LYS A 23 -9.29 -5.39 -18.28
CA LYS A 23 -8.02 -6.10 -18.51
C LYS A 23 -7.98 -7.47 -17.86
N LEU A 24 -8.49 -7.59 -16.64
CA LEU A 24 -8.58 -8.88 -15.95
C LEU A 24 -9.53 -9.84 -16.68
N LEU A 25 -10.72 -9.37 -17.07
CA LEU A 25 -11.71 -10.20 -17.78
C LEU A 25 -11.19 -10.64 -19.16
N LEU A 26 -10.57 -9.74 -19.91
CA LEU A 26 -9.96 -10.03 -21.22
C LEU A 26 -8.90 -11.12 -21.10
N ASN A 27 -7.96 -10.97 -20.15
CA ASN A 27 -6.90 -11.97 -19.94
C ASN A 27 -7.43 -13.32 -19.45
N LYS A 28 -8.60 -13.34 -18.81
CA LYS A 28 -9.29 -14.55 -18.37
C LYS A 28 -10.21 -15.13 -19.45
N GLY A 29 -10.27 -14.51 -20.64
CA GLY A 29 -11.09 -14.95 -21.76
C GLY A 29 -12.60 -14.83 -21.50
N ILE A 30 -13.00 -13.93 -20.59
CA ILE A 30 -14.41 -13.70 -20.24
C ILE A 30 -15.03 -12.68 -21.20
N ILE A 31 -14.26 -11.70 -21.66
CA ILE A 31 -14.64 -10.73 -22.68
C ILE A 31 -13.62 -10.75 -23.82
N ASP A 32 -14.00 -10.21 -24.97
CA ASP A 32 -13.11 -10.01 -26.10
C ASP A 32 -12.46 -8.61 -26.10
N GLN A 33 -11.53 -8.39 -27.02
CA GLN A 33 -10.80 -7.13 -27.15
C GLN A 33 -11.74 -5.96 -27.48
N LEU A 34 -12.78 -6.20 -28.28
CA LEU A 34 -13.74 -5.16 -28.66
C LEU A 34 -14.51 -4.66 -27.44
N THR A 35 -15.05 -5.57 -26.64
CA THR A 35 -15.74 -5.26 -25.38
C THR A 35 -14.81 -4.54 -24.41
N HIS A 36 -13.55 -4.98 -24.30
CA HIS A 36 -12.55 -4.30 -23.48
C HIS A 36 -12.35 -2.85 -23.93
N ASP A 37 -12.12 -2.63 -25.22
CA ASP A 37 -11.82 -1.32 -25.79
C ASP A 37 -13.04 -0.40 -25.65
N ASP A 38 -14.24 -0.89 -25.94
CA ASP A 38 -15.49 -0.15 -25.75
C ASP A 38 -15.68 0.31 -24.29
N TRP A 39 -15.44 -0.59 -23.32
CA TRP A 39 -15.55 -0.23 -21.89
C TRP A 39 -14.52 0.82 -21.48
N VAL A 40 -13.27 0.67 -21.93
CA VAL A 40 -12.17 1.57 -21.56
C VAL A 40 -12.34 2.94 -22.21
N ASP A 41 -12.75 2.99 -23.48
CA ASP A 41 -12.94 4.24 -24.22
C ASP A 41 -14.11 5.06 -23.65
N ASP A 42 -15.20 4.39 -23.27
CA ASP A 42 -16.38 5.03 -22.66
C ASP A 42 -16.27 5.19 -21.13
N ASP A 43 -15.18 4.74 -20.52
CA ASP A 43 -14.97 4.64 -19.06
C ASP A 43 -16.21 4.07 -18.34
N CYS A 44 -16.78 3.01 -18.92
CA CYS A 44 -18.00 2.39 -18.44
C CYS A 44 -17.87 0.86 -18.39
N ILE A 45 -18.48 0.24 -17.38
CA ILE A 45 -18.56 -1.22 -17.28
C ILE A 45 -20.00 -1.62 -17.62
N ASP A 46 -20.19 -2.31 -18.75
CA ASP A 46 -21.46 -2.93 -19.09
C ASP A 46 -21.42 -4.44 -18.82
N MET A 47 -21.88 -4.86 -17.64
CA MET A 47 -21.92 -6.27 -17.27
C MET A 47 -23.06 -7.04 -17.95
N GLU A 48 -23.84 -6.44 -18.86
CA GLU A 48 -24.92 -7.14 -19.55
C GLU A 48 -24.39 -8.35 -20.34
N GLY A 49 -24.97 -9.53 -20.09
CA GLY A 49 -24.55 -10.77 -20.72
C GLY A 49 -23.21 -11.35 -20.23
N VAL A 50 -22.47 -10.67 -19.35
CA VAL A 50 -21.19 -11.17 -18.81
C VAL A 50 -21.44 -12.20 -17.71
N ILE A 51 -20.95 -13.43 -17.92
CA ILE A 51 -21.06 -14.52 -16.94
C ILE A 51 -19.73 -14.69 -16.21
N LEU A 52 -19.69 -14.32 -14.93
CA LEU A 52 -18.51 -14.48 -14.09
C LEU A 52 -18.41 -15.90 -13.50
N PRO A 53 -17.25 -16.57 -13.62
CA PRO A 53 -17.01 -17.83 -12.93
C PRO A 53 -17.10 -17.66 -11.41
N ALA A 54 -17.80 -18.58 -10.74
CA ALA A 54 -17.88 -18.63 -9.28
C ALA A 54 -16.61 -19.22 -8.63
N GLU A 55 -15.86 -20.03 -9.38
CA GLU A 55 -14.66 -20.69 -8.85
C GLU A 55 -13.56 -19.67 -8.51
N PRO A 56 -12.95 -19.76 -7.31
CA PRO A 56 -11.86 -18.88 -6.95
C PRO A 56 -10.57 -19.25 -7.66
N PHE A 57 -9.87 -18.24 -8.18
CA PHE A 57 -8.58 -18.38 -8.86
C PHE A 57 -7.44 -17.80 -8.00
N PRO A 58 -6.17 -18.16 -8.26
CA PRO A 58 -5.04 -17.64 -7.52
C PRO A 58 -4.94 -16.11 -7.61
N LEU A 59 -4.78 -15.43 -6.47
CA LEU A 59 -4.55 -13.99 -6.43
C LEU A 59 -3.30 -13.59 -7.25
N ALA A 60 -2.28 -14.45 -7.27
CA ALA A 60 -1.04 -14.22 -7.98
C ALA A 60 -1.22 -14.12 -9.50
N ASP A 61 -2.28 -14.72 -10.08
CA ASP A 61 -2.55 -14.60 -11.53
C ASP A 61 -2.83 -13.15 -11.95
N ILE A 62 -3.28 -12.30 -11.02
CA ILE A 62 -3.55 -10.88 -11.29
C ILE A 62 -2.23 -10.11 -11.50
N LEU A 63 -1.10 -10.63 -11.04
CA LEU A 63 0.21 -10.00 -11.23
C LEU A 63 0.58 -9.96 -12.72
N ASP A 64 0.28 -11.03 -13.45
CA ASP A 64 0.61 -11.15 -14.86
C ASP A 64 -0.28 -10.25 -15.72
N THR A 65 -1.54 -10.02 -15.31
CA THR A 65 -2.51 -9.23 -16.07
C THR A 65 -2.48 -7.76 -15.68
N ASN A 66 -2.56 -7.46 -14.39
CA ASN A 66 -2.81 -6.12 -13.85
C ASN A 66 -1.61 -5.56 -13.08
N ASN A 67 -0.42 -6.15 -13.26
CA ASN A 67 0.82 -5.76 -12.62
C ASN A 67 0.75 -5.75 -11.07
N LEU A 68 1.81 -5.27 -10.43
CA LEU A 68 1.90 -5.24 -8.98
C LEU A 68 0.86 -4.32 -8.35
N ASP A 69 0.58 -3.17 -8.94
CA ASP A 69 -0.33 -2.18 -8.38
C ASP A 69 -1.77 -2.70 -8.39
N GLY A 70 -2.21 -3.29 -9.50
CA GLY A 70 -3.53 -3.93 -9.58
C GLY A 70 -3.65 -5.13 -8.63
N THR A 71 -2.58 -5.90 -8.47
CA THR A 71 -2.54 -7.02 -7.51
C THR A 71 -2.64 -6.54 -6.06
N LEU A 72 -1.87 -5.51 -5.71
CA LEU A 72 -1.90 -4.90 -4.37
C LEU A 72 -3.24 -4.23 -4.09
N TRP A 73 -3.90 -3.66 -5.10
CA TRP A 73 -5.26 -3.17 -4.95
C TRP A 73 -6.23 -4.33 -4.60
N CYS A 74 -6.12 -5.47 -5.28
CA CYS A 74 -6.98 -6.63 -5.07
C CYS A 74 -6.87 -7.28 -3.68
N VAL A 75 -5.74 -7.10 -2.96
CA VAL A 75 -5.61 -7.63 -1.58
C VAL A 75 -6.67 -7.07 -0.63
N ARG A 76 -7.22 -5.88 -0.93
CA ARG A 76 -8.29 -5.21 -0.18
C ARG A 76 -9.60 -6.01 -0.20
N CYS A 77 -9.80 -6.84 -1.22
CA CYS A 77 -10.97 -7.71 -1.37
C CYS A 77 -10.91 -8.92 -0.42
N LEU A 78 -9.80 -9.10 0.32
CA LEU A 78 -9.54 -10.26 1.17
C LEU A 78 -9.15 -9.85 2.60
N PRO A 79 -10.06 -9.22 3.37
CA PRO A 79 -9.76 -8.70 4.72
C PRO A 79 -9.36 -9.79 5.73
N LYS A 80 -9.71 -11.05 5.48
CA LYS A 80 -9.24 -12.20 6.29
C LYS A 80 -7.71 -12.35 6.34
N TYR A 81 -7.00 -11.74 5.39
CA TYR A 81 -5.54 -11.73 5.33
C TYR A 81 -4.91 -10.38 5.72
N ASP A 82 -5.66 -9.45 6.32
CA ASP A 82 -5.18 -8.12 6.74
C ASP A 82 -3.87 -8.18 7.54
N SER A 83 -3.74 -9.14 8.45
CA SER A 83 -2.51 -9.39 9.21
C SER A 83 -1.31 -9.66 8.30
N LEU A 84 -1.50 -10.45 7.24
CA LEU A 84 -0.46 -10.77 6.27
C LEU A 84 -0.12 -9.55 5.41
N TRP A 85 -1.12 -8.82 4.92
CA TRP A 85 -0.93 -7.61 4.11
C TRP A 85 -0.15 -6.52 4.86
N ARG A 86 -0.49 -6.30 6.13
CA ARG A 86 0.23 -5.35 6.98
C ARG A 86 1.67 -5.79 7.22
N LYS A 87 1.93 -7.08 7.43
CA LYS A 87 3.30 -7.62 7.55
C LYS A 87 4.09 -7.44 6.27
N TYR A 88 3.49 -7.68 5.11
CA TYR A 88 4.13 -7.44 3.81
C TYR A 88 4.48 -5.96 3.65
N ALA A 89 3.55 -5.05 3.93
CA ALA A 89 3.81 -3.61 3.86
C ALA A 89 4.95 -3.16 4.80
N VAL A 90 4.99 -3.67 6.04
CA VAL A 90 6.09 -3.39 6.97
C VAL A 90 7.40 -3.98 6.46
N TRP A 91 7.39 -5.20 5.93
CA TRP A 91 8.58 -5.83 5.36
C TRP A 91 9.16 -5.00 4.20
N CYS A 92 8.31 -4.48 3.29
CA CYS A 92 8.72 -3.55 2.24
C CYS A 92 9.33 -2.28 2.82
N ALA A 93 8.70 -1.67 3.83
CA ALA A 93 9.23 -0.47 4.48
C ALA A 93 10.57 -0.71 5.19
N CYS A 94 10.79 -1.91 5.75
CA CYS A 94 12.08 -2.31 6.31
C CYS A 94 13.20 -2.37 5.27
N GLN A 95 12.91 -2.66 3.99
CA GLN A 95 13.94 -2.68 2.93
C GLN A 95 14.59 -1.31 2.74
N VAL A 96 13.85 -0.24 3.05
CA VAL A 96 14.29 1.15 2.94
C VAL A 96 14.48 1.82 4.30
N GLU A 97 14.55 1.05 5.40
CA GLU A 97 14.74 1.57 6.75
C GLU A 97 16.02 2.41 6.87
N HIS A 98 17.06 2.09 6.09
CA HIS A 98 18.31 2.84 6.04
C HIS A 98 18.13 4.30 5.57
N LEU A 99 17.02 4.62 4.89
CA LEU A 99 16.66 5.99 4.51
C LEU A 99 15.91 6.74 5.63
N MET A 100 15.52 6.05 6.71
CA MET A 100 14.78 6.64 7.83
C MET A 100 15.75 7.20 8.88
N GLY A 101 15.99 8.52 8.83
CA GLY A 101 16.90 9.21 9.76
C GLY A 101 16.36 9.43 11.17
N ASP A 102 15.04 9.47 11.36
CA ASP A 102 14.39 9.73 12.66
C ASP A 102 13.90 8.43 13.31
N ASP A 103 14.24 8.23 14.60
CA ASP A 103 13.86 7.03 15.35
C ASP A 103 12.34 6.85 15.48
N ARG A 104 11.53 7.91 15.38
CA ARG A 104 10.06 7.80 15.38
C ARG A 104 9.58 6.99 14.17
N SER A 105 10.22 7.16 13.01
CA SER A 105 9.89 6.39 11.80
C SER A 105 10.21 4.91 11.98
N LYS A 106 11.37 4.59 12.56
CA LYS A 106 11.76 3.19 12.86
C LYS A 106 10.84 2.55 13.89
N ARG A 107 10.51 3.28 14.97
CA ARG A 107 9.55 2.81 15.99
C ARG A 107 8.17 2.52 15.40
N ALA A 108 7.72 3.30 14.42
CA ALA A 108 6.45 3.05 13.75
C ALA A 108 6.42 1.70 13.00
N LEU A 109 7.54 1.25 12.42
CA LEU A 109 7.64 -0.08 11.81
C LEU A 109 7.44 -1.21 12.84
N ILE A 110 8.06 -1.07 14.03
CA ILE A 110 7.94 -2.04 15.13
C ILE A 110 6.48 -2.12 15.59
N VAL A 111 5.84 -0.98 15.85
CA VAL A 111 4.44 -0.94 16.29
C VAL A 111 3.49 -1.47 15.21
N ALA A 112 3.73 -1.16 13.94
CA ALA A 112 2.94 -1.70 12.83
C ALA A 112 3.06 -3.22 12.70
N TRP A 113 4.25 -3.78 12.91
CA TRP A 113 4.46 -5.22 12.94
C TRP A 113 3.77 -5.89 14.12
N ASP A 114 3.83 -5.29 15.30
CA ASP A 114 3.16 -5.79 16.50
C ASP A 114 1.64 -5.69 16.38
N TYR A 115 1.11 -4.61 15.81
CA TYR A 115 -0.32 -4.48 15.48
C TYR A 115 -0.73 -5.59 14.51
N ALA A 116 0.05 -5.84 13.46
CA ALA A 116 -0.22 -6.92 12.51
C ALA A 116 -0.17 -8.32 13.16
N LYS A 117 0.50 -8.48 14.31
CA LYS A 117 0.51 -9.70 15.13
C LYS A 117 -0.59 -9.72 16.21
N GLY A 118 -1.41 -8.67 16.33
CA GLY A 118 -2.40 -8.53 17.40
C GLY A 118 -1.81 -8.20 18.77
N LYS A 119 -0.57 -7.70 18.81
CA LYS A 119 0.17 -7.36 20.05
C LYS A 119 0.11 -5.88 20.42
N ALA A 120 -0.27 -5.01 19.48
CA ALA A 120 -0.50 -3.60 19.72
C ALA A 120 -1.96 -3.26 19.39
N THR A 121 -2.49 -2.24 20.07
CA THR A 121 -3.84 -1.74 19.82
C THR A 121 -3.85 -0.77 18.63
N VAL A 122 -5.04 -0.46 18.11
CA VAL A 122 -5.17 0.49 17.00
C VAL A 122 -4.75 1.91 17.43
N GLU A 123 -4.96 2.27 18.69
CA GLU A 123 -4.56 3.56 19.27
C GLU A 123 -3.03 3.68 19.26
N LYS A 124 -2.30 2.66 19.72
CA LYS A 124 -0.83 2.63 19.66
C LYS A 124 -0.32 2.75 18.23
N LEU A 125 -0.97 2.09 17.27
CA LEU A 125 -0.62 2.23 15.86
C LEU A 125 -0.85 3.66 15.35
N GLN A 126 -1.96 4.30 15.72
CA GLN A 126 -2.27 5.67 15.34
C GLN A 126 -1.28 6.67 15.95
N GLU A 127 -0.93 6.52 17.22
CA GLU A 127 0.09 7.32 17.90
C GLU A 127 1.46 7.21 17.21
N ALA A 128 1.90 5.98 16.91
CA ALA A 128 3.16 5.76 16.21
C ALA A 128 3.16 6.36 14.80
N ARG A 129 2.03 6.27 14.08
CA ARG A 129 1.85 6.91 12.77
C ARG A 129 1.94 8.44 12.87
N ALA A 130 1.29 9.04 13.86
CA ALA A 130 1.34 10.49 14.08
C ALA A 130 2.76 10.96 14.42
N ALA A 131 3.49 10.21 15.26
CA ALA A 131 4.88 10.50 15.59
C ALA A 131 5.81 10.42 14.37
N ALA A 132 5.63 9.41 13.50
CA ALA A 132 6.39 9.29 12.26
C ALA A 132 6.06 10.42 11.27
N ALA A 133 4.79 10.81 11.14
CA ALA A 133 4.40 11.96 10.31
C ALA A 133 5.05 13.27 10.81
N ALA A 134 5.06 13.50 12.13
CA ALA A 134 5.75 14.64 12.73
C ALA A 134 7.26 14.63 12.45
N ALA A 135 7.89 13.46 12.34
CA ALA A 135 9.29 13.35 11.92
C ALA A 135 9.51 13.82 10.47
N THR A 136 8.62 13.44 9.55
CA THR A 136 8.67 13.90 8.15
C THR A 136 8.56 15.42 8.07
N TRP A 137 7.63 16.03 8.80
CA TRP A 137 7.49 17.49 8.84
C TRP A 137 8.71 18.19 9.43
N ALA A 138 9.29 17.63 10.51
CA ALA A 138 10.50 18.16 11.12
C ALA A 138 11.71 18.09 10.16
N ALA A 139 11.88 16.98 9.44
CA ALA A 139 12.94 16.81 8.45
C ALA A 139 12.80 17.81 7.28
N ARG A 140 11.57 18.01 6.78
CA ARG A 140 11.28 19.00 5.73
C ARG A 140 11.62 20.41 6.18
N ALA A 141 11.18 20.82 7.37
CA ALA A 141 11.49 22.14 7.93
C ALA A 141 13.00 22.34 8.18
N ALA A 142 13.73 21.28 8.53
CA ALA A 142 15.19 21.33 8.64
C ALA A 142 15.85 21.53 7.28
N ALA A 143 15.41 20.81 6.24
CA ALA A 143 15.91 20.97 4.88
C ALA A 143 15.62 22.36 4.30
N GLU A 144 14.42 22.91 4.50
CA GLU A 144 14.04 24.26 4.06
C GLU A 144 14.89 25.34 4.74
N ARG A 145 15.21 25.19 6.02
CA ARG A 145 16.15 26.09 6.72
C ARG A 145 17.57 25.99 6.17
N ALA A 146 18.03 24.79 5.84
CA ALA A 146 19.36 24.57 5.28
C ALA A 146 19.51 25.18 3.86
N THR A 147 18.44 25.18 3.05
CA THR A 147 18.46 25.81 1.72
C THR A 147 18.32 27.32 1.77
N ALA A 148 17.56 27.87 2.73
CA ALA A 148 17.39 29.31 2.91
C ALA A 148 18.62 30.00 3.51
N GLY A 149 19.44 29.29 4.29
CA GLY A 149 20.54 29.85 5.10
C GLY A 149 21.92 29.83 4.45
N GLY A 150 22.08 30.02 3.13
CA GLY A 150 23.34 29.84 2.40
C GLY A 150 24.64 30.22 3.15
N ALA A 151 25.60 29.27 3.17
CA ALA A 151 27.01 29.34 3.63
C ALA A 151 27.35 28.68 5.00
N PRO A 152 28.64 28.33 5.24
CA PRO A 152 29.14 26.96 5.31
C PRO A 152 29.08 26.34 6.71
N TYR A 153 29.08 25.01 6.74
CA TYR A 153 29.18 24.16 7.93
C TYR A 153 30.43 24.50 8.76
N ALA A 154 30.23 25.00 9.99
CA ALA A 154 31.22 24.96 11.06
C ALA A 154 30.78 23.90 12.08
N PRO A 155 31.50 22.76 12.22
CA PRO A 155 31.17 21.76 13.23
C PRO A 155 31.85 22.12 14.54
N TYR A 156 31.10 22.65 15.50
CA TYR A 156 31.08 22.28 16.92
C TYR A 156 30.46 23.40 17.77
N ALA A 157 29.28 23.15 18.32
CA ALA A 157 28.82 23.73 19.58
C ALA A 157 27.81 22.73 20.16
N ALA A 158 28.31 21.73 20.88
CA ALA A 158 28.34 21.72 22.35
C ALA A 158 26.94 21.55 22.96
N TYR A 159 26.70 20.33 23.43
CA TYR A 159 25.67 19.90 24.36
C TYR A 159 25.29 20.99 25.38
N THR A 160 24.04 21.44 25.38
CA THR A 160 23.20 21.91 26.51
C THR A 160 21.84 22.26 25.90
N ALA A 161 20.66 21.90 26.42
CA ALA A 161 20.25 21.47 27.73
C ALA A 161 18.93 20.67 27.63
N ALA A 162 18.80 19.59 28.40
CA ALA A 162 17.54 19.09 28.96
C ALA A 162 17.87 18.11 30.09
N GLY A 163 18.19 18.68 31.24
CA GLY A 163 18.36 18.01 32.52
C GLY A 163 18.04 19.03 33.61
N GLY A 164 16.75 19.33 33.74
CA GLY A 164 16.14 20.27 34.68
C GLY A 164 14.63 20.17 34.55
#